data_AF-A0A0B8NNE1-F1
#
_entry.id   AF-A0A0B8NNE1-F1
#
_cell.length_a   1.000
_cell.length_b   1.000
_cell.length_c   1.000
_cell.angle_alpha   90.00
_cell.angle_beta   90.00
_cell.angle_gamma   90.00
#
_symmetry.space_group_name_H-M   'P 1'
#
loop_
_entity.id
_entity.type
_entity.pdbx_description
1 polymer ?
#
loop_
_entity_poly.entity_id
_entity_poly.type
_entity_poly.pdbx_seq_one_letter_code
_entity_poly.pdbx_strand_id
1 'polypeptide(L)'
;MAALGARSRDIRQRIMDQVRRSGTAPTIAELRAQFQLSDEELSADLRDLEGAICVARQDAEHADSPVFQDEPLADPQPALGEIVYARPFATFPNHYRISVDGQQRWFAECAVEACAISGQFPGSEVVVESVCRQTKVPVRLVGRDGILLDFAPKTLRVHLGYPLREMPYRVVGWCDYNSFFASEDAADQWRSEHPDVHGITRSPEQMSRLIAEILAPGRLDHHYQPDLPLRALTRAPARFGLTRASRFSVQVLDPFWLPTRRMLIDWRRRGLGNFLRLHL
;
A
#
# COMPACT_ATOMS: atom_id res chain seq x y z
N MET A 1 2.98 -18.39 5.72
CA MET A 1 3.71 -17.46 6.62
C MET A 1 3.86 -18.10 7.97
N ALA A 2 5.06 -18.03 8.57
CA ALA A 2 5.16 -18.19 10.01
C ALA A 2 4.24 -17.14 10.65
N ALA A 3 3.48 -17.53 11.67
CA ALA A 3 2.68 -16.56 12.41
C ALA A 3 3.63 -15.53 13.03
N LEU A 4 3.28 -14.24 12.96
CA LEU A 4 4.02 -13.19 13.65
C LEU A 4 4.17 -13.58 15.12
N GLY A 5 5.36 -13.42 15.70
CA GLY A 5 5.58 -13.64 17.13
C GLY A 5 4.70 -12.73 17.98
N ALA A 6 4.45 -13.08 19.24
CA ALA A 6 3.65 -12.24 20.14
C ALA A 6 4.21 -10.81 20.23
N ARG A 7 5.53 -10.70 20.40
CA ARG A 7 6.23 -9.40 20.49
C ARG A 7 6.07 -8.55 19.23
N SER A 8 6.21 -9.13 18.04
CA SER A 8 6.04 -8.39 16.77
C SER A 8 4.60 -7.87 16.62
N ARG A 9 3.60 -8.63 17.10
CA ARG A 9 2.20 -8.18 17.10
C ARG A 9 1.97 -7.04 18.08
N ASP A 10 2.57 -7.08 19.27
CA ASP A 10 2.49 -6.00 20.25
C ASP A 10 3.17 -4.72 19.75
N ILE A 11 4.29 -4.85 19.04
CA ILE A 11 4.96 -3.73 18.37
C ILE A 11 4.03 -3.14 17.29
N ARG A 12 3.43 -3.98 16.44
CA ARG A 12 2.46 -3.52 15.43
C ARG A 12 1.28 -2.80 16.05
N GLN A 13 0.68 -3.36 17.10
CA GLN A 13 -0.39 -2.74 17.88
C GLN A 13 0.02 -1.33 18.31
N ARG A 14 1.18 -1.21 18.97
CA ARG A 14 1.69 0.05 19.46
C ARG A 14 1.90 1.10 18.36
N ILE A 15 2.39 0.68 17.19
CA ILE A 15 2.55 1.55 16.01
C ILE A 15 1.17 2.01 15.51
N MET A 16 0.27 1.07 15.23
CA MET A 16 -1.04 1.37 14.64
C MET A 16 -1.94 2.19 15.56
N ASP A 17 -1.83 2.02 16.88
CA ASP A 17 -2.60 2.83 17.84
C ASP A 17 -2.15 4.29 17.86
N GLN A 18 -0.84 4.55 17.74
CA GLN A 18 -0.36 5.93 17.64
C GLN A 18 -0.73 6.55 16.29
N VAL A 19 -0.58 5.81 15.20
CA VAL A 19 -0.94 6.28 13.86
C VAL A 19 -2.42 6.63 13.81
N ARG A 20 -3.30 5.72 14.23
CA ARG A 20 -4.75 5.99 14.24
C ARG A 20 -5.14 7.14 15.17
N ARG A 21 -4.47 7.30 16.31
CA ARG A 21 -4.77 8.37 17.27
C ARG A 21 -4.28 9.76 16.81
N SER A 22 -3.09 9.83 16.21
CA SER A 22 -2.35 11.09 16.05
C SER A 22 -1.85 11.37 14.64
N GLY A 23 -1.90 10.41 13.72
CA GLY A 23 -1.32 10.53 12.39
C GLY A 23 0.20 10.33 12.34
N THR A 24 0.84 10.03 13.48
CA THR A 24 2.29 9.80 13.59
C THR A 24 2.62 8.37 14.00
N ALA A 25 3.83 7.90 13.70
CA ALA A 25 4.36 6.63 14.21
C ALA A 25 5.36 6.87 15.35
N PRO A 26 5.53 5.90 16.27
CA PRO A 26 6.62 5.95 17.24
C PRO A 26 7.97 5.85 16.53
N THR A 27 8.99 6.50 17.07
CA THR A 27 10.37 6.34 16.59
C THR A 27 10.93 4.98 16.96
N ILE A 28 11.98 4.54 16.27
CA ILE A 28 12.72 3.32 16.64
C ILE A 28 13.24 3.40 18.07
N ALA A 29 13.74 4.57 18.49
CA ALA A 29 14.21 4.79 19.85
C ALA A 29 13.10 4.62 20.90
N GLU A 30 11.91 5.16 20.64
CA GLU A 30 10.74 5.00 21.52
C GLU A 30 10.30 3.54 21.63
N LEU A 31 10.28 2.80 20.52
CA LEU A 31 9.95 1.38 20.51
C LEU A 31 10.97 0.58 21.32
N ARG A 32 12.28 0.81 21.13
CA ARG A 32 13.33 0.13 21.90
C ARG A 32 13.21 0.40 23.39
N ALA A 33 13.00 1.66 23.77
CA ALA A 33 12.85 2.03 25.17
C ALA A 33 11.61 1.38 25.80
N GLN A 34 10.47 1.41 25.12
CA GLN A 34 9.21 0.87 25.62
C GLN A 34 9.25 -0.65 25.77
N PHE A 35 9.78 -1.37 24.78
CA PHE A 35 9.83 -2.83 24.77
C PHE A 35 11.09 -3.40 25.42
N GLN A 36 12.02 -2.54 25.88
CA GLN A 36 13.30 -2.90 26.49
C GLN A 36 14.13 -3.83 25.59
N LEU A 37 14.21 -3.50 24.30
CA LEU A 37 14.86 -4.31 23.28
C LEU A 37 16.21 -3.73 22.84
N SER A 38 17.13 -4.63 22.51
CA SER A 38 18.31 -4.26 21.72
C SER A 38 17.90 -3.82 20.30
N ASP A 39 18.83 -3.20 19.58
CA ASP A 39 18.59 -2.80 18.19
C ASP A 39 18.38 -4.02 17.28
N GLU A 40 19.14 -5.08 17.52
CA GLU A 40 19.07 -6.34 16.79
C GLU A 40 17.74 -7.06 17.01
N GLU A 41 17.24 -7.06 18.25
CA GLU A 41 15.95 -7.68 18.60
C GLU A 41 14.80 -6.95 17.93
N LEU A 42 14.73 -5.61 18.07
CA LEU A 42 13.68 -4.83 17.41
C LEU A 42 13.78 -4.94 15.88
N SER A 43 15.00 -4.91 15.33
CA SER A 43 15.23 -5.10 13.89
C SER A 43 14.78 -6.48 13.40
N ALA A 44 14.82 -7.52 14.23
CA ALA A 44 14.24 -8.82 13.89
C ALA A 44 12.72 -8.76 13.82
N ASP A 45 12.06 -8.17 14.83
CA ASP A 45 10.60 -8.02 14.86
C ASP A 45 10.08 -7.13 13.72
N LEU A 46 10.77 -6.03 13.41
CA LEU A 46 10.40 -5.14 12.29
C LEU A 46 10.58 -5.83 10.93
N ARG A 47 11.60 -6.67 10.76
CA ARG A 47 11.75 -7.50 9.54
C ARG A 47 10.61 -8.50 9.38
N ASP A 48 10.14 -9.09 10.47
CA ASP A 48 8.97 -9.97 10.44
C ASP A 48 7.70 -9.19 10.03
N LEU A 49 7.54 -7.96 10.51
CA LEU A 49 6.44 -7.06 10.13
C LEU A 49 6.55 -6.57 8.67
N GLU A 50 7.74 -6.29 8.17
CA GLU A 50 8.01 -6.00 6.75
C GLU A 50 7.66 -7.18 5.86
N GLY A 51 8.11 -8.37 6.25
CA GLY A 51 7.73 -9.62 5.58
C GLY A 51 6.22 -9.84 5.57
N ALA A 52 5.52 -9.43 6.62
CA ALA A 52 4.06 -9.47 6.71
C ALA A 52 3.34 -8.28 6.04
N ILE A 53 4.06 -7.38 5.36
CA ILE A 53 3.50 -6.21 4.66
C ILE A 53 2.68 -5.34 5.63
N CYS A 54 3.14 -5.25 6.89
CA CYS A 54 2.48 -4.47 7.95
C CYS A 54 3.20 -3.15 8.22
N VAL A 55 4.52 -3.16 8.17
CA VAL A 55 5.38 -2.01 8.44
C VAL A 55 6.46 -1.96 7.36
N ALA A 56 7.00 -0.78 7.06
CA ALA A 56 8.24 -0.64 6.31
C ALA A 56 9.16 0.34 7.02
N ARG A 57 10.45 -0.01 7.12
CA ARG A 57 11.50 0.91 7.53
C ARG A 57 12.09 1.60 6.33
N GLN A 58 12.52 2.83 6.53
CA GLN A 58 13.11 3.65 5.50
C GLN A 58 14.44 3.06 5.01
N ASP A 59 14.63 3.08 3.70
CA ASP A 59 15.86 2.66 3.04
C ASP A 59 16.79 3.85 2.72
N ALA A 60 18.01 3.55 2.29
CA ALA A 60 19.01 4.57 1.98
C ALA A 60 18.72 5.35 0.69
N GLU A 61 17.81 4.86 -0.16
CA GLU A 61 17.46 5.52 -1.42
C GLU A 61 16.55 6.72 -1.18
N HIS A 62 15.68 6.63 -0.17
CA HIS A 62 14.66 7.65 0.11
C HIS A 62 14.86 8.37 1.45
N ALA A 63 15.76 7.90 2.32
CA ALA A 63 16.03 8.53 3.60
C ALA A 63 16.32 10.03 3.46
N ASP A 64 15.63 10.83 4.26
CA ASP A 64 15.74 12.29 4.27
C ASP A 64 15.43 12.98 2.92
N SER A 65 14.80 12.26 1.98
CA SER A 65 14.44 12.81 0.66
C SER A 65 13.44 13.96 0.83
N PRO A 66 13.68 15.12 0.18
CA PRO A 66 12.73 16.24 0.16
C PRO A 66 11.57 16.04 -0.83
N VAL A 67 11.52 14.88 -1.51
CA VAL A 67 10.51 14.56 -2.51
C VAL A 67 9.92 13.17 -2.30
N PHE A 68 8.67 13.00 -2.73
CA PHE A 68 8.00 11.70 -2.81
C PHE A 68 7.17 11.63 -4.10
N GLN A 69 7.43 10.63 -4.96
CA GLN A 69 6.81 10.52 -6.29
C GLN A 69 6.89 11.81 -7.12
N ASP A 70 8.06 12.44 -7.12
CA ASP A 70 8.34 13.69 -7.83
C ASP A 70 7.60 14.93 -7.28
N GLU A 71 6.84 14.78 -6.19
CA GLU A 71 6.21 15.89 -5.48
C GLU A 71 7.12 16.40 -4.34
N PRO A 72 7.28 17.72 -4.19
CA PRO A 72 8.02 18.29 -3.08
C PRO A 72 7.28 18.06 -1.77
N LEU A 73 8.04 17.72 -0.72
CA LEU A 73 7.55 17.59 0.63
C LEU A 73 7.83 18.86 1.45
N ALA A 74 6.95 19.17 2.40
CA ALA A 74 7.17 20.25 3.36
C ALA A 74 8.27 19.89 4.36
N ASP A 75 8.24 18.63 4.81
CA ASP A 75 9.25 18.00 5.66
C ASP A 75 9.82 16.78 4.92
N PRO A 76 11.12 16.49 5.03
CA PRO A 76 11.69 15.34 4.35
C PRO A 76 11.07 14.03 4.81
N GLN A 77 11.21 12.99 3.97
CA GLN A 77 10.88 11.63 4.37
C GLN A 77 11.67 11.22 5.63
N PRO A 78 11.22 10.22 6.40
CA PRO A 78 11.91 9.78 7.61
C PRO A 78 13.37 9.44 7.38
N ALA A 79 14.17 9.52 8.45
CA ALA A 79 15.59 9.16 8.40
C ALA A 79 15.77 7.65 8.16
N LEU A 80 16.97 7.26 7.72
CA LEU A 80 17.33 5.86 7.47
C LEU A 80 17.00 4.97 8.68
N GLY A 81 16.26 3.87 8.44
CA GLY A 81 15.90 2.90 9.46
C GLY A 81 14.66 3.24 10.30
N GLU A 82 14.17 4.49 10.25
CA GLU A 82 12.90 4.86 10.89
C GLU A 82 11.70 4.27 10.16
N ILE A 83 10.54 4.24 10.82
CA ILE A 83 9.31 3.74 10.20
C ILE A 83 8.85 4.75 9.15
N VAL A 84 8.73 4.32 7.90
CA VAL A 84 8.17 5.12 6.79
C VAL A 84 6.72 4.77 6.49
N TYR A 85 6.37 3.49 6.61
CA TYR A 85 5.00 3.03 6.39
C TYR A 85 4.53 2.18 7.56
N ALA A 86 3.34 2.49 8.06
CA ALA A 86 2.54 1.66 8.96
C ALA A 86 1.26 1.31 8.21
N ARG A 87 1.34 0.27 7.37
CA ARG A 87 0.41 0.07 6.26
C ARG A 87 -1.04 0.03 6.73
N PRO A 88 -1.94 0.86 6.16
CA PRO A 88 -1.82 1.60 4.89
C PRO A 88 -1.32 3.06 4.96
N PHE A 89 -0.76 3.49 6.09
CA PHE A 89 -0.40 4.89 6.34
C PHE A 89 1.08 5.18 6.04
N ALA A 90 1.33 6.37 5.49
CA ALA A 90 2.63 7.02 5.59
C ALA A 90 2.79 7.69 6.96
N THR A 91 4.01 7.67 7.49
CA THR A 91 4.37 8.30 8.78
C THR A 91 4.84 9.74 8.63
N PHE A 92 4.86 10.24 7.39
CA PHE A 92 5.29 11.59 7.02
C PHE A 92 4.19 12.30 6.19
N PRO A 93 4.09 13.63 6.27
CA PRO A 93 3.20 14.40 5.40
C PRO A 93 3.54 14.23 3.93
N ASN A 94 2.53 13.89 3.11
CA ASN A 94 2.66 13.77 1.65
C ASN A 94 1.39 14.24 0.92
N HIS A 95 1.33 14.08 -0.40
CA HIS A 95 0.20 14.48 -1.22
C HIS A 95 -1.01 13.53 -1.17
N TYR A 96 -1.00 12.45 -0.39
CA TYR A 96 -2.16 11.57 -0.18
C TYR A 96 -2.85 11.89 1.15
N ARG A 97 -3.43 13.09 1.25
CA ARG A 97 -3.96 13.65 2.49
C ARG A 97 -5.26 12.95 2.87
N ILE A 98 -5.32 12.39 4.08
CA ILE A 98 -6.51 11.73 4.61
C ILE A 98 -7.15 12.60 5.70
N SER A 99 -8.44 12.86 5.51
CA SER A 99 -9.30 13.53 6.49
C SER A 99 -10.39 12.57 6.98
N VAL A 100 -10.59 12.52 8.29
CA VAL A 100 -11.64 11.72 8.93
C VAL A 100 -12.50 12.67 9.76
N ASP A 101 -13.81 12.65 9.55
CA ASP A 101 -14.77 13.55 10.20
C ASP A 101 -14.33 15.04 10.14
N GLY A 102 -13.80 15.44 8.97
CA GLY A 102 -13.34 16.79 8.68
C GLY A 102 -11.94 17.14 9.21
N GLN A 103 -11.25 16.22 9.87
CA GLN A 103 -9.92 16.46 10.44
C GLN A 103 -8.83 15.81 9.58
N GLN A 104 -8.02 16.62 8.91
CA GLN A 104 -6.84 16.12 8.18
C GLN A 104 -5.71 15.86 9.17
N ARG A 105 -5.35 14.58 9.36
CA ARG A 105 -4.23 14.17 10.23
C ARG A 105 -3.37 13.08 9.64
N TRP A 106 -3.91 12.26 8.74
CA TRP A 106 -3.23 11.08 8.24
C TRP A 106 -2.83 11.26 6.78
N PHE A 107 -1.91 10.41 6.33
CA PHE A 107 -1.43 10.36 4.97
C PHE A 107 -1.40 8.90 4.51
N ALA A 108 -1.87 8.62 3.29
CA ALA A 108 -1.78 7.28 2.73
C ALA A 108 -0.37 7.04 2.20
N GLU A 109 0.06 5.78 2.17
CA GLU A 109 1.38 5.45 1.61
C GLU A 109 1.42 5.55 0.08
N CYS A 110 0.28 5.35 -0.61
CA CYS A 110 0.20 5.44 -2.07
C CYS A 110 -1.25 5.49 -2.57
N ALA A 111 -1.42 5.66 -3.88
CA ALA A 111 -2.74 5.72 -4.53
C ALA A 111 -3.57 4.43 -4.38
N VAL A 112 -2.91 3.26 -4.33
CA VAL A 112 -3.59 1.96 -4.22
C VAL A 112 -4.25 1.81 -2.85
N GLU A 113 -3.50 2.02 -1.77
CA GLU A 113 -4.02 1.93 -0.41
C GLU A 113 -5.02 3.04 -0.09
N ALA A 114 -4.83 4.24 -0.67
CA ALA A 114 -5.78 5.35 -0.55
C ALA A 114 -7.20 4.97 -1.00
N CYS A 115 -7.37 4.03 -1.93
CA CYS A 115 -8.70 3.62 -2.43
C CYS A 115 -9.54 2.85 -1.41
N ALA A 116 -8.92 2.26 -0.38
CA ALA A 116 -9.61 1.46 0.65
C ALA A 116 -9.34 1.95 2.08
N ILE A 117 -8.70 3.10 2.23
CA ILE A 117 -8.25 3.63 3.52
C ILE A 117 -9.37 3.84 4.53
N SER A 118 -10.61 4.04 4.07
CA SER A 118 -11.78 4.18 4.93
C SER A 118 -12.02 2.97 5.82
N GLY A 119 -11.51 1.79 5.45
CA GLY A 119 -11.58 0.58 6.29
C GLY A 119 -10.76 0.68 7.57
N GLN A 120 -9.88 1.68 7.70
CA GLN A 120 -9.14 1.95 8.94
C GLN A 120 -9.92 2.79 9.96
N PHE A 121 -11.09 3.32 9.59
CA PHE A 121 -11.90 4.22 10.41
C PHE A 121 -13.37 3.79 10.42
N PRO A 122 -13.70 2.71 11.16
CA PRO A 122 -15.06 2.17 11.19
C PRO A 122 -16.11 3.22 11.56
N GLY A 123 -17.17 3.31 10.77
CA GLY A 123 -18.29 4.23 10.94
C GLY A 123 -18.07 5.66 10.47
N SER A 124 -16.83 6.08 10.24
CA SER A 124 -16.50 7.45 9.83
C SER A 124 -16.46 7.61 8.31
N GLU A 125 -16.81 8.81 7.84
CA GLU A 125 -16.50 9.20 6.47
C GLU A 125 -15.04 9.60 6.36
N VAL A 126 -14.38 9.09 5.33
CA VAL A 126 -12.98 9.35 5.06
C VAL A 126 -12.84 9.98 3.68
N VAL A 127 -12.18 11.13 3.65
CA VAL A 127 -11.88 11.87 2.42
C VAL A 127 -10.39 11.79 2.17
N VAL A 128 -10.00 11.37 0.97
CA VAL A 128 -8.62 11.47 0.49
C VAL A 128 -8.54 12.58 -0.55
N GLU A 129 -7.58 13.48 -0.38
CA GLU A 129 -7.23 14.51 -1.35
C GLU A 129 -5.81 14.30 -1.84
N SER A 130 -5.63 14.40 -3.15
CA SER A 130 -4.34 14.21 -3.82
C SER A 130 -4.29 14.92 -5.16
N VAL A 131 -3.31 14.58 -5.99
CA VAL A 131 -3.10 15.14 -7.33
C VAL A 131 -2.80 14.04 -8.34
N CYS A 132 -3.13 14.29 -9.60
CA CYS A 132 -2.66 13.48 -10.70
C CYS A 132 -1.15 13.66 -10.87
N ARG A 133 -0.40 12.55 -10.90
CA ARG A 133 1.06 12.60 -11.03
C ARG A 133 1.55 13.31 -12.29
N GLN A 134 0.85 13.13 -13.41
CA GLN A 134 1.17 13.78 -14.68
C GLN A 134 0.70 15.24 -14.76
N THR A 135 -0.59 15.48 -14.55
CA THR A 135 -1.22 16.77 -14.89
C THR A 135 -1.40 17.69 -13.70
N LYS A 136 -1.14 17.20 -12.49
CA LYS A 136 -1.38 17.89 -11.20
C LYS A 136 -2.83 18.27 -10.93
N VAL A 137 -3.78 17.81 -11.76
CA VAL A 137 -5.21 17.98 -11.53
C VAL A 137 -5.59 17.38 -10.17
N PRO A 138 -6.39 18.09 -9.34
CA PRO A 138 -6.82 17.58 -8.04
C PRO A 138 -7.56 16.26 -8.15
N VAL A 139 -7.28 15.37 -7.20
CA VAL A 139 -7.91 14.08 -7.04
C VAL A 139 -8.60 14.05 -5.68
N ARG A 140 -9.82 13.54 -5.64
CA ARG A 140 -10.58 13.37 -4.40
C ARG A 140 -11.26 12.02 -4.35
N LEU A 141 -11.14 11.31 -3.24
CA LEU A 141 -11.88 10.08 -2.93
C LEU A 141 -12.75 10.29 -1.69
N VAL A 142 -13.92 9.65 -1.65
CA VAL A 142 -14.77 9.54 -0.47
C VAL A 142 -15.04 8.08 -0.21
N GLY A 143 -14.78 7.61 1.00
CA GLY A 143 -15.08 6.25 1.40
C GLY A 143 -15.62 6.15 2.82
N ARG A 144 -16.23 5.02 3.13
CA ARG A 144 -16.68 4.64 4.47
C ARG A 144 -16.57 3.12 4.61
N ASP A 145 -16.06 2.64 5.75
CA ASP A 145 -16.00 1.20 6.06
C ASP A 145 -15.31 0.33 4.98
N GLY A 146 -14.25 0.85 4.35
CA GLY A 146 -13.52 0.17 3.28
C GLY A 146 -14.20 0.23 1.91
N ILE A 147 -15.37 0.87 1.81
CA ILE A 147 -16.13 1.04 0.58
C ILE A 147 -15.84 2.43 0.01
N LEU A 148 -15.39 2.49 -1.25
CA LEU A 148 -15.33 3.74 -2.00
C LEU A 148 -16.75 4.16 -2.43
N LEU A 149 -17.18 5.33 -1.96
CA LEU A 149 -18.50 5.90 -2.21
C LEU A 149 -18.49 6.84 -3.41
N ASP A 150 -17.45 7.65 -3.52
CA ASP A 150 -17.32 8.65 -4.58
C ASP A 150 -15.85 8.94 -4.90
N PHE A 151 -15.60 9.48 -6.09
CA PHE A 151 -14.29 9.99 -6.48
C PHE A 151 -14.38 10.99 -7.62
N ALA A 152 -13.39 11.88 -7.70
CA ALA A 152 -13.21 12.84 -8.77
C ALA A 152 -11.72 12.93 -9.15
N PRO A 153 -11.39 13.10 -10.45
CA PRO A 153 -12.32 13.09 -11.61
C PRO A 153 -12.92 11.69 -11.87
N LYS A 154 -14.05 11.61 -12.59
CA LYS A 154 -14.67 10.31 -12.93
C LYS A 154 -13.86 9.44 -13.89
N THR A 155 -12.91 10.06 -14.56
CA THR A 155 -11.94 9.40 -15.43
C THR A 155 -10.71 8.89 -14.68
N LEU A 156 -10.63 9.10 -13.35
CA LEU A 156 -9.48 8.73 -12.53
C LEU A 156 -9.03 7.28 -12.77
N ARG A 157 -7.71 7.11 -12.86
CA ARG A 157 -7.00 5.85 -12.93
C ARG A 157 -6.00 5.74 -11.81
N VAL A 158 -5.82 4.53 -11.33
CA VAL A 158 -4.79 4.15 -10.36
C VAL A 158 -3.78 3.31 -11.11
N HIS A 159 -2.53 3.76 -11.17
CA HIS A 159 -1.44 2.94 -11.65
C HIS A 159 -0.95 2.04 -10.52
N LEU A 160 -0.86 0.75 -10.79
CA LEU A 160 -0.27 -0.25 -9.93
C LEU A 160 1.03 -0.73 -10.59
N GLY A 161 2.14 -0.16 -10.15
CA GLY A 161 3.48 -0.55 -10.56
C GLY A 161 4.07 -1.50 -9.53
N TYR A 162 4.10 -2.79 -9.82
CA TYR A 162 4.46 -3.79 -8.83
C TYR A 162 5.62 -4.66 -9.34
N PRO A 163 6.88 -4.39 -8.96
CA PRO A 163 7.97 -5.31 -9.25
C PRO A 163 7.86 -6.52 -8.31
N LEU A 164 6.96 -7.47 -8.63
CA LEU A 164 6.67 -8.66 -7.80
C LEU A 164 7.94 -9.48 -7.47
N ARG A 165 8.97 -9.41 -8.32
CA ARG A 165 10.28 -10.07 -8.12
C ARG A 165 11.08 -9.51 -6.93
N GLU A 166 10.79 -8.28 -6.52
CA GLU A 166 11.49 -7.54 -5.46
C GLU A 166 10.72 -7.62 -4.14
N MET A 167 9.59 -8.34 -4.09
CA MET A 167 8.94 -8.70 -2.82
C MET A 167 9.86 -9.53 -1.93
N PRO A 168 9.80 -9.41 -0.58
CA PRO A 168 9.37 -8.25 0.19
C PRO A 168 10.55 -7.26 0.37
N TYR A 169 11.63 -7.42 -0.39
CA TYR A 169 12.91 -6.74 -0.20
C TYR A 169 12.90 -5.25 -0.52
N ARG A 170 11.86 -4.74 -1.18
CA ARG A 170 11.65 -3.31 -1.45
C ARG A 170 10.20 -2.87 -1.20
N VAL A 171 9.66 -3.22 -0.03
CA VAL A 171 8.31 -2.79 0.38
C VAL A 171 8.17 -1.27 0.31
N VAL A 172 9.22 -0.50 0.63
CA VAL A 172 9.21 0.97 0.51
C VAL A 172 9.03 1.39 -0.95
N GLY A 173 9.92 0.92 -1.84
CA GLY A 173 9.93 1.29 -3.25
C GLY A 173 8.65 0.96 -4.04
N TRP A 174 7.79 0.04 -3.56
CA TRP A 174 6.52 -0.24 -4.28
C TRP A 174 5.59 0.97 -4.29
N CYS A 175 5.58 1.73 -3.20
CA CYS A 175 4.69 2.87 -3.09
C CYS A 175 5.06 3.93 -4.13
N ASP A 176 6.32 4.06 -4.52
CA ASP A 176 6.78 5.06 -5.50
C ASP A 176 6.20 4.86 -6.91
N TYR A 177 5.80 3.63 -7.23
CA TYR A 177 5.24 3.30 -8.54
C TYR A 177 3.70 3.32 -8.57
N ASN A 178 3.05 3.62 -7.44
CA ASN A 178 1.61 3.56 -7.28
C ASN A 178 1.01 4.96 -7.16
N SER A 179 0.43 5.47 -8.26
CA SER A 179 0.02 6.87 -8.36
C SER A 179 -1.35 7.06 -9.00
N PHE A 180 -1.99 8.20 -8.71
CA PHE A 180 -3.21 8.63 -9.36
C PHE A 180 -2.95 9.32 -10.69
N PHE A 181 -3.80 9.04 -11.68
CA PHE A 181 -3.83 9.69 -12.97
C PHE A 181 -5.24 10.16 -13.30
N ALA A 182 -5.41 11.43 -13.67
CA ALA A 182 -6.72 12.04 -13.91
C ALA A 182 -7.52 11.33 -15.02
N SER A 183 -6.84 10.66 -15.94
CA SER A 183 -7.41 9.89 -17.06
C SER A 183 -6.46 8.79 -17.50
N GLU A 184 -6.93 7.92 -18.40
CA GLU A 184 -6.07 6.95 -19.10
C GLU A 184 -4.97 7.67 -19.90
N ASP A 185 -5.33 8.72 -20.65
CA ASP A 185 -4.37 9.51 -21.44
C ASP A 185 -3.24 10.09 -20.58
N ALA A 186 -3.57 10.59 -19.37
CA ALA A 186 -2.58 11.09 -18.43
C ALA A 186 -1.62 9.99 -17.96
N ALA A 187 -2.14 8.77 -17.76
CA ALA A 187 -1.31 7.61 -17.40
C ALA A 187 -0.47 7.12 -18.59
N ASP A 188 -1.00 7.15 -19.81
CA ASP A 188 -0.27 6.80 -21.04
C ASP A 188 0.88 7.77 -21.30
N GLN A 189 0.61 9.08 -21.17
CA GLN A 189 1.64 10.11 -21.31
C GLN A 189 2.77 9.90 -20.29
N TRP A 190 2.42 9.75 -19.01
CA TRP A 190 3.42 9.52 -17.97
C TRP A 190 4.25 8.26 -18.23
N ARG A 191 3.61 7.16 -18.65
CA ARG A 191 4.32 5.91 -19.01
C ARG A 191 5.26 6.08 -20.19
N SER A 192 4.93 6.94 -21.15
CA SER A 192 5.83 7.23 -22.27
C SER A 192 7.08 8.00 -21.85
N GLU A 193 6.97 8.81 -20.79
CA GLU A 193 8.06 9.58 -20.19
C GLU A 193 8.88 8.73 -19.19
N HIS A 194 8.30 7.65 -18.65
CA HIS A 194 8.90 6.74 -17.66
C HIS A 194 8.84 5.27 -18.12
N PRO A 195 9.48 4.92 -19.25
CA PRO A 195 9.36 3.60 -19.87
C PRO A 195 9.90 2.44 -19.02
N ASP A 196 10.75 2.76 -18.05
CA ASP A 196 11.34 1.88 -17.05
C ASP A 196 10.38 1.52 -15.90
N VAL A 197 9.31 2.30 -15.70
CA VAL A 197 8.28 1.97 -14.73
C VAL A 197 7.18 1.14 -15.39
N HIS A 198 7.12 -0.14 -15.01
CA HIS A 198 6.12 -1.06 -15.50
C HIS A 198 4.94 -1.17 -14.53
N GLY A 199 3.73 -1.29 -15.08
CA GLY A 199 2.52 -1.46 -14.28
C GLY A 199 1.26 -1.58 -15.13
N ILE A 200 0.13 -1.59 -14.44
CA ILE A 200 -1.21 -1.56 -15.04
C ILE A 200 -2.04 -0.44 -14.45
N THR A 201 -3.00 0.08 -15.20
CA THR A 201 -4.01 1.02 -14.70
C THR A 201 -5.29 0.30 -14.33
N ARG A 202 -5.93 0.75 -13.24
CA ARG A 202 -7.24 0.27 -12.80
C ARG A 202 -8.12 1.42 -12.33
N SER A 203 -9.43 1.14 -12.26
CA SER A 203 -10.36 2.08 -11.62
C SER A 203 -10.15 2.13 -10.10
N PRO A 204 -10.43 3.27 -9.45
CA PRO A 204 -10.40 3.38 -7.99
C PRO A 204 -11.28 2.34 -7.30
N GLU A 205 -12.44 2.00 -7.86
CA GLU A 205 -13.35 1.00 -7.31
C GLU A 205 -12.75 -0.41 -7.36
N GLN A 206 -12.07 -0.78 -8.45
CA GLN A 206 -11.39 -2.07 -8.54
C GLN A 206 -10.27 -2.17 -7.50
N MET A 207 -9.51 -1.09 -7.29
CA MET A 207 -8.45 -1.05 -6.28
C MET A 207 -9.01 -1.06 -4.86
N SER A 208 -10.08 -0.31 -4.61
CA SER A 208 -10.80 -0.31 -3.34
C SER A 208 -11.23 -1.73 -2.96
N ARG A 209 -11.88 -2.45 -3.89
CA ARG A 209 -12.33 -3.84 -3.66
C ARG A 209 -11.18 -4.82 -3.52
N LEU A 210 -10.14 -4.70 -4.36
CA LEU A 210 -8.96 -5.55 -4.26
C LEU A 210 -8.33 -5.41 -2.88
N ILE A 211 -8.17 -4.19 -2.37
CA ILE A 211 -7.59 -3.97 -1.06
C ILE A 211 -8.56 -4.40 0.03
N ALA A 212 -9.76 -3.84 0.09
CA ALA A 212 -10.70 -4.08 1.20
C ALA A 212 -11.16 -5.54 1.33
N GLU A 213 -11.36 -6.25 0.21
CA GLU A 213 -11.96 -7.60 0.22
C GLU A 213 -10.93 -8.73 0.10
N ILE A 214 -9.72 -8.46 -0.41
CA ILE A 214 -8.70 -9.49 -0.65
C ILE A 214 -7.47 -9.26 0.22
N LEU A 215 -6.88 -8.08 0.17
CA LEU A 215 -5.56 -7.87 0.79
C LEU A 215 -5.67 -7.45 2.25
N ALA A 216 -6.60 -6.55 2.58
CA ALA A 216 -6.79 -5.92 3.88
C ALA A 216 -7.94 -6.46 4.78
N PRO A 217 -8.69 -7.54 4.46
CA PRO A 217 -9.61 -8.12 5.43
C PRO A 217 -8.91 -8.38 6.78
N GLY A 218 -9.51 -7.92 7.87
CA GLY A 218 -8.94 -8.04 9.21
C GLY A 218 -7.74 -7.14 9.49
N ARG A 219 -7.39 -6.16 8.65
CA ARG A 219 -6.23 -5.27 8.89
C ARG A 219 -6.36 -4.41 10.15
N LEU A 220 -7.59 -4.21 10.63
CA LEU A 220 -7.87 -3.63 11.95
C LEU A 220 -7.41 -4.53 13.10
N ASP A 221 -7.37 -5.84 12.88
CA ASP A 221 -6.94 -6.81 13.87
C ASP A 221 -5.43 -6.75 14.05
N HIS A 222 -4.99 -6.83 15.29
CA HIS A 222 -3.58 -6.73 15.64
C HIS A 222 -2.78 -7.98 15.23
N HIS A 223 -3.50 -9.08 15.02
CA HIS A 223 -3.00 -10.35 14.50
C HIS A 223 -3.01 -10.44 12.97
N TYR A 224 -3.39 -9.37 12.28
CA TYR A 224 -3.49 -9.35 10.84
C TYR A 224 -2.22 -9.88 10.16
N GLN A 225 -2.44 -10.79 9.22
CA GLN A 225 -1.50 -11.16 8.17
C GLN A 225 -2.32 -11.26 6.88
N PRO A 226 -1.76 -10.86 5.72
CA PRO A 226 -2.44 -11.06 4.44
C PRO A 226 -2.80 -12.54 4.23
N ASP A 227 -4.08 -12.80 3.98
CA ASP A 227 -4.60 -14.13 3.60
C ASP A 227 -5.34 -13.99 2.28
N LEU A 228 -4.96 -14.79 1.27
CA LEU A 228 -5.50 -14.67 -0.08
C LEU A 228 -6.64 -15.69 -0.30
N PRO A 229 -7.90 -15.23 -0.37
CA PRO A 229 -9.05 -16.12 -0.60
C PRO A 229 -9.14 -16.54 -2.08
N LEU A 230 -8.52 -17.67 -2.44
CA LEU A 230 -8.45 -18.15 -3.83
C LEU A 230 -9.84 -18.34 -4.47
N ARG A 231 -10.83 -18.80 -3.71
CA ARG A 231 -12.22 -18.93 -4.20
C ARG A 231 -12.86 -17.58 -4.54
N ALA A 232 -12.60 -16.53 -3.75
CA ALA A 232 -13.14 -15.21 -4.05
C ALA A 232 -12.53 -14.65 -5.35
N LEU A 233 -11.20 -14.79 -5.50
CA LEU A 233 -10.46 -14.32 -6.66
C LEU A 233 -10.91 -14.98 -7.98
N THR A 234 -11.30 -16.26 -7.93
CA THR A 234 -11.71 -17.03 -9.11
C THR A 234 -13.17 -16.81 -9.51
N ARG A 235 -14.06 -16.45 -8.58
CA ARG A 235 -15.50 -16.25 -8.88
C ARG A 235 -15.80 -14.95 -9.61
N ALA A 236 -15.08 -13.87 -9.32
CA ALA A 236 -15.35 -12.55 -9.89
C ALA A 236 -14.06 -11.76 -10.19
N PRO A 237 -13.13 -12.26 -11.02
CA PRO A 237 -11.82 -11.65 -11.20
C PRO A 237 -11.89 -10.21 -11.75
N ALA A 238 -12.89 -9.89 -12.57
CA ALA A 238 -13.10 -8.53 -13.10
C ALA A 238 -13.44 -7.50 -12.01
N ARG A 239 -14.12 -7.93 -10.93
CA ARG A 239 -14.49 -7.08 -9.78
C ARG A 239 -13.26 -6.48 -9.10
N PHE A 240 -12.17 -7.25 -9.06
CA PHE A 240 -10.92 -6.92 -8.40
C PHE A 240 -9.84 -6.40 -9.36
N GLY A 241 -10.19 -6.13 -10.62
CA GLY A 241 -9.22 -5.70 -11.63
C GLY A 241 -8.24 -6.80 -12.06
N LEU A 242 -8.57 -8.08 -11.86
CA LEU A 242 -7.69 -9.19 -12.26
C LEU A 242 -7.78 -9.54 -13.74
N THR A 243 -8.73 -8.94 -14.45
CA THR A 243 -8.92 -9.12 -15.88
C THR A 243 -8.62 -7.85 -16.66
N ARG A 244 -8.40 -8.03 -17.96
CA ARG A 244 -8.35 -6.97 -18.97
C ARG A 244 -9.25 -7.34 -20.15
N ALA A 245 -9.69 -6.33 -20.90
CA ALA A 245 -10.34 -6.57 -22.18
C ALA A 245 -9.31 -7.12 -23.19
N SER A 246 -9.63 -8.23 -23.84
CA SER A 246 -8.89 -8.72 -25.00
C SER A 246 -9.21 -7.89 -26.25
N ARG A 247 -8.50 -8.15 -27.36
CA ARG A 247 -8.76 -7.53 -28.67
C ARG A 247 -10.21 -7.72 -29.15
N PHE A 248 -10.88 -8.77 -28.69
CA PHE A 248 -12.27 -9.10 -29.03
C PHE A 248 -13.27 -8.70 -27.93
N SER A 249 -12.88 -7.80 -27.02
CA SER A 249 -13.68 -7.35 -25.87
C SER A 249 -14.08 -8.44 -24.87
N VAL A 250 -13.50 -9.64 -24.99
CA VAL A 250 -13.65 -10.72 -23.99
C VAL A 250 -12.74 -10.42 -22.80
N GLN A 251 -13.29 -10.48 -21.58
CA GLN A 251 -12.51 -10.37 -20.35
C GLN A 251 -11.62 -11.59 -20.18
N VAL A 252 -10.31 -11.37 -20.13
CA VAL A 252 -9.30 -12.41 -19.90
C VAL A 252 -8.46 -12.04 -18.69
N LEU A 253 -7.89 -13.03 -18.00
CA LEU A 253 -6.95 -12.75 -16.90
C LEU A 253 -5.80 -11.88 -17.42
N ASP A 254 -5.49 -10.82 -16.67
CA ASP A 254 -4.40 -9.93 -17.02
C ASP A 254 -3.06 -10.61 -16.67
N PRO A 255 -2.15 -10.84 -17.63
CA PRO A 255 -0.85 -11.44 -17.39
C PRO A 255 -0.03 -10.73 -16.29
N PHE A 256 -0.33 -9.46 -16.01
CA PHE A 256 0.26 -8.72 -14.90
C PHE A 256 0.13 -9.46 -13.55
N TRP A 257 -0.98 -10.16 -13.32
CA TRP A 257 -1.22 -10.88 -12.07
C TRP A 257 -0.61 -12.29 -12.02
N LEU A 258 -0.06 -12.76 -13.14
CA LEU A 258 0.49 -14.11 -13.22
C LEU A 258 1.98 -14.09 -12.90
N PRO A 259 2.45 -14.84 -11.89
CA PRO A 259 3.86 -14.86 -11.55
C PRO A 259 4.66 -15.48 -12.70
N THR A 260 5.76 -14.83 -13.09
CA THR A 260 6.67 -15.39 -14.09
C THR A 260 7.44 -16.58 -13.50
N ARG A 261 7.92 -17.51 -14.35
CA ARG A 261 8.79 -18.62 -13.89
C ARG A 261 10.01 -18.10 -13.12
N ARG A 262 10.62 -17.00 -13.57
CA ARG A 262 11.75 -16.37 -12.91
C ARG A 262 11.38 -15.88 -11.51
N MET A 263 10.24 -15.20 -11.38
CA MET A 263 9.74 -14.77 -10.07
C MET A 263 9.49 -15.95 -9.13
N LEU A 264 8.89 -17.05 -9.59
CA LEU A 264 8.68 -18.23 -8.75
C LEU A 264 9.99 -18.84 -8.25
N ILE A 265 11.03 -18.88 -9.10
CA ILE A 265 12.37 -19.34 -8.73
C ILE A 265 13.02 -18.39 -7.72
N ASP A 266 12.97 -17.08 -7.98
CA ASP A 266 13.53 -16.06 -7.10
C ASP A 266 12.82 -16.06 -5.75
N TRP A 267 11.49 -16.20 -5.76
CA TRP A 267 10.69 -16.34 -4.55
C TRP A 267 11.13 -17.57 -3.74
N ARG A 268 11.25 -18.72 -4.38
CA ARG A 268 11.71 -19.94 -3.70
C ARG A 268 13.12 -19.79 -3.12
N ARG A 269 14.06 -19.23 -3.89
CA ARG A 269 15.46 -19.00 -3.46
C ARG A 269 15.56 -18.05 -2.28
N ARG A 270 14.67 -17.06 -2.23
CA ARG A 270 14.65 -16.02 -1.21
C ARG A 270 13.71 -16.33 -0.03
N GLY A 271 13.18 -17.54 0.05
CA GLY A 271 12.27 -17.95 1.13
C GLY A 271 10.86 -17.35 1.04
N LEU A 272 10.53 -16.67 -0.05
CA LEU A 272 9.24 -15.99 -0.29
C LEU A 272 8.05 -16.92 -0.50
N GLY A 273 8.30 -18.19 -0.81
CA GLY A 273 7.24 -19.21 -0.90
C GLY A 273 6.44 -19.34 0.40
N ASN A 274 6.97 -18.85 1.52
CA ASN A 274 6.31 -18.83 2.81
C ASN A 274 5.41 -17.61 3.04
N PHE A 275 5.26 -16.64 2.13
CA PHE A 275 4.64 -15.33 2.47
C PHE A 275 3.17 -15.14 2.06
N LEU A 276 2.59 -16.06 1.30
CA LEU A 276 1.17 -16.03 0.97
C LEU A 276 0.49 -17.21 1.67
N ARG A 277 -0.48 -16.94 2.53
CA ARG A 277 -1.44 -17.97 2.94
C ARG A 277 -2.48 -18.08 1.82
N LEU A 278 -2.61 -19.29 1.30
CA LEU A 278 -3.63 -19.63 0.32
C LEU A 278 -4.65 -20.47 1.06
N HIS A 279 -5.85 -19.96 1.21
CA HIS A 279 -6.97 -20.79 1.65
C HIS A 279 -7.90 -21.06 0.48
N LEU A 280 -8.33 -22.31 0.37
CA LEU A 280 -9.38 -22.72 -0.56
C LEU A 280 -10.71 -22.22 -0.04
#